data_AF-A0A350U8X6-F1
#
_entry.id   AF-A0A350U8X6-F1
#
_cell.length_a   1.000
_cell.length_b   1.000
_cell.length_c   1.000
_cell.angle_alpha   90.00
_cell.angle_beta   90.00
_cell.angle_gamma   90.00
#
_symmetry.space_group_name_H-M   'P 1'
#
loop_
_entity.id
_entity.type
_entity.pdbx_description
1 polymer ?
#
loop_
_entity_poly.entity_id
_entity_poly.type
_entity_poly.pdbx_seq_one_letter_code
_entity_poly.pdbx_strand_id
1 'polypeptide(L)'
;MNYYFEVFKKYAVFDGRARRKEYWMFFLFNFLILLALSIIGKIADINSEDGWNFLNGIYWLATVIPLIAVGVRRMHDVNKSGWYLLIPIYNLILACTDGTRGNNEYGLDPREVGGVGGVYNQNIKITAKPDKTTNTAMQHDNIKYCGHCGVRHTKDTKFCSSCGKPFREVE
;
A
#
# COMPACT_ATOMS: atom_id res chain seq x y z
N MET A 1 4.06 -4.07 -14.69
CA MET A 1 3.42 -2.86 -15.27
C MET A 1 1.90 -2.78 -15.01
N ASN A 2 1.30 -3.63 -14.16
CA ASN A 2 -0.16 -3.64 -13.92
C ASN A 2 -0.68 -2.67 -12.84
N TYR A 3 0.19 -1.87 -12.22
CA TYR A 3 -0.16 -1.03 -11.06
C TYR A 3 -1.30 -0.04 -11.31
N TYR A 4 -1.38 0.51 -12.53
CA TYR A 4 -2.42 1.49 -12.86
C TYR A 4 -3.80 0.85 -12.92
N PHE A 5 -3.94 -0.27 -13.64
CA PHE A 5 -5.22 -0.99 -13.76
C PHE A 5 -5.71 -1.59 -12.45
N GLU A 6 -4.81 -1.96 -11.53
CA GLU A 6 -5.19 -2.46 -10.20
C GLU A 6 -5.88 -1.41 -9.34
N VAL A 7 -5.52 -0.13 -9.49
CA VAL A 7 -6.21 0.95 -8.77
C VAL A 7 -7.63 1.14 -9.30
N PHE A 8 -7.85 1.04 -10.61
CA PHE A 8 -9.20 1.05 -11.18
C PHE A 8 -10.02 -0.18 -10.79
N LYS A 9 -9.38 -1.35 -10.62
CA LYS A 9 -10.07 -2.52 -10.04
C LYS A 9 -10.51 -2.28 -8.58
N LYS A 10 -9.79 -1.43 -7.86
CA LYS A 10 -10.06 -1.01 -6.47
C LYS A 10 -10.57 0.42 -6.40
N TYR A 11 -11.44 0.79 -7.33
CA TYR A 11 -11.87 2.16 -7.57
C TYR A 11 -12.38 2.87 -6.30
N ALA A 12 -13.20 2.20 -5.51
CA ALA A 12 -13.80 2.71 -4.28
C ALA A 12 -13.48 1.84 -3.04
N VAL A 13 -12.35 1.13 -3.06
CA VAL A 13 -11.92 0.31 -1.92
C VAL A 13 -10.99 1.14 -1.03
N PHE A 14 -11.53 1.57 0.11
CA PHE A 14 -10.81 2.33 1.14
C PHE A 14 -10.13 1.44 2.18
N ASP A 15 -10.51 0.16 2.24
CA ASP A 15 -9.98 -0.81 3.17
C ASP A 15 -8.67 -1.45 2.66
N GLY A 16 -7.79 -1.81 3.58
CA GLY A 16 -6.50 -2.41 3.31
C GLY A 16 -5.36 -1.39 3.20
N ARG A 17 -4.21 -1.90 2.75
CA ARG A 17 -2.94 -1.18 2.73
C ARG A 17 -2.42 -1.03 1.30
N ALA A 18 -1.89 0.15 0.96
CA ALA A 18 -1.26 0.41 -0.33
C ALA A 18 0.25 0.64 -0.17
N ARG A 19 1.05 -0.01 -1.01
CA ARG A 19 2.50 0.19 -1.03
C ARG A 19 2.84 1.57 -1.62
N ARG A 20 4.01 2.10 -1.26
CA ARG A 20 4.58 3.33 -1.87
C ARG A 20 4.56 3.30 -3.39
N LYS A 21 4.97 2.19 -4.02
CA LYS A 21 4.98 2.05 -5.48
C LYS A 21 3.59 2.13 -6.09
N GLU A 22 2.56 1.57 -5.46
CA GLU A 22 1.17 1.65 -5.95
C GLU A 22 0.67 3.10 -5.92
N TYR A 23 0.90 3.80 -4.79
CA TYR A 23 0.56 5.22 -4.64
C TYR A 23 1.28 6.11 -5.67
N TRP A 24 2.61 6.03 -5.74
CA TRP A 24 3.41 6.91 -6.60
C TRP A 24 3.21 6.61 -8.09
N MET A 25 3.04 5.36 -8.49
CA MET A 25 2.77 5.04 -9.89
C MET A 25 1.39 5.56 -10.31
N PHE A 26 0.36 5.41 -9.46
CA PHE A 26 -0.96 5.97 -9.77
C PHE A 26 -0.92 7.50 -9.91
N PHE A 27 -0.27 8.18 -8.96
CA PHE A 27 -0.11 9.63 -9.00
C PHE A 27 0.65 10.09 -10.27
N LEU A 28 1.74 9.41 -10.61
CA LEU A 28 2.53 9.69 -11.82
C LEU A 28 1.70 9.52 -13.10
N PHE A 29 0.98 8.41 -13.24
CA PHE A 29 0.15 8.19 -14.43
C PHE A 29 -1.00 9.19 -14.54
N ASN A 30 -1.68 9.50 -13.43
CA ASN A 30 -2.72 10.52 -13.42
C ASN A 30 -2.16 11.90 -13.82
N PHE A 31 -0.99 12.28 -13.29
CA PHE A 31 -0.29 13.50 -13.68
C PHE A 31 0.06 13.51 -15.18
N LEU A 32 0.59 12.41 -15.72
CA LEU A 32 0.93 12.31 -17.15
C LEU A 32 -0.31 12.43 -18.05
N ILE A 33 -1.44 11.83 -17.67
CA ILE A 33 -2.68 11.93 -18.44
C ILE A 33 -3.22 13.37 -18.41
N LEU A 34 -3.25 14.01 -17.24
CA LEU A 34 -3.65 15.42 -17.12
C LEU A 34 -2.73 16.35 -17.92
N LEU A 35 -1.42 16.09 -17.90
CA LEU A 35 -0.45 16.84 -18.69
C LEU A 35 -0.68 16.66 -20.19
N ALA A 36 -0.92 15.42 -20.65
CA ALA A 36 -1.21 15.12 -22.05
C ALA A 36 -2.51 15.80 -22.51
N LEU A 37 -3.58 15.71 -21.70
CA LEU A 37 -4.83 16.44 -21.96
C LEU A 37 -4.59 17.94 -22.05
N SER A 38 -3.82 18.53 -21.14
CA SER A 38 -3.50 19.97 -21.19
C SER A 38 -2.75 20.38 -22.45
N ILE A 39 -1.78 19.57 -22.91
CA ILE A 39 -1.01 19.84 -24.13
C ILE A 39 -1.91 19.73 -25.37
N ILE A 40 -2.72 18.67 -25.47
CA ILE A 40 -3.63 18.46 -26.61
C ILE A 40 -4.64 19.61 -26.71
N GLY A 41 -5.25 20.00 -25.58
CA GLY A 41 -6.19 21.13 -25.56
C GLY A 41 -5.57 22.44 -26.03
N LYS A 42 -4.30 22.69 -25.67
CA LYS A 42 -3.55 23.87 -26.13
C LYS A 42 -3.19 23.83 -27.61
N ILE A 43 -2.72 22.68 -28.12
CA ILE A 43 -2.31 22.52 -29.51
C ILE A 43 -3.51 22.64 -30.46
N ALA A 44 -4.63 22.04 -30.08
CA ALA A 44 -5.83 22.06 -30.89
C ALA A 44 -6.66 23.35 -30.72
N ASP A 45 -6.15 24.32 -29.95
CA ASP A 45 -6.81 25.59 -29.58
C ASP A 45 -8.26 25.41 -29.06
N ILE A 46 -8.53 24.29 -28.40
CA ILE A 46 -9.85 23.91 -27.89
C ILE A 46 -10.05 24.51 -26.49
N ASN A 47 -9.65 25.76 -26.31
CA ASN A 47 -9.73 26.44 -25.02
C ASN A 47 -11.15 26.96 -24.71
N SER A 48 -12.05 26.95 -25.71
CA SER A 48 -13.35 27.62 -25.65
C SER A 48 -14.54 26.76 -26.10
N GLU A 49 -14.38 25.46 -26.32
CA GLU A 49 -15.54 24.59 -26.59
C GLU A 49 -16.03 23.94 -25.29
N ASP A 50 -17.29 24.18 -24.93
CA ASP A 50 -17.95 23.62 -23.75
C ASP A 50 -17.74 22.10 -23.63
N GLY A 51 -17.59 21.39 -24.76
CA GLY A 51 -17.33 19.96 -24.81
C GLY A 51 -15.98 19.52 -24.23
N TRP A 52 -14.89 20.26 -24.46
CA TRP A 52 -13.56 19.90 -23.95
C TRP A 52 -13.48 20.06 -22.42
N ASN A 53 -14.04 21.16 -21.92
CA ASN A 53 -14.13 21.42 -20.48
C ASN A 53 -15.03 20.38 -19.78
N PHE A 54 -16.12 19.97 -20.42
CA PHE A 54 -17.00 18.92 -19.90
C PHE A 54 -16.29 17.57 -19.78
N LEU A 55 -15.56 17.14 -20.82
CA LEU A 55 -14.80 15.88 -20.80
C LEU A 55 -13.70 15.90 -19.72
N ASN A 56 -12.98 17.01 -19.60
CA ASN A 56 -11.96 17.18 -18.56
C ASN A 56 -12.59 17.13 -17.16
N GLY A 57 -13.74 17.77 -16.97
CA GLY A 57 -14.51 17.71 -15.72
C GLY A 57 -14.94 16.28 -15.34
N ILE A 58 -15.43 15.50 -16.29
CA ILE A 58 -15.78 14.08 -16.05
C ILE A 58 -14.54 13.27 -15.67
N TYR A 59 -13.41 13.46 -16.38
CA TYR A 59 -12.17 12.76 -16.07
C TYR A 59 -11.68 13.08 -14.65
N TRP A 60 -11.76 14.34 -14.24
CA TRP A 60 -11.41 14.77 -12.90
C TRP A 60 -12.30 14.12 -11.83
N LEU A 61 -13.62 14.10 -12.03
CA LEU A 61 -14.56 13.42 -11.15
C LEU A 61 -14.34 11.90 -11.10
N ALA A 62 -13.97 11.29 -12.22
CA ALA A 62 -13.67 9.86 -12.28
C ALA A 62 -12.35 9.50 -11.57
N THR A 63 -11.42 10.46 -11.43
CA THR A 63 -10.10 10.19 -10.83
C THR A 63 -9.99 10.64 -9.37
N VAL A 64 -10.85 11.54 -8.91
CA VAL A 64 -10.82 12.02 -7.52
C VAL A 64 -11.10 10.90 -6.51
N ILE A 65 -12.07 10.01 -6.81
CA ILE A 65 -12.43 8.89 -5.94
C ILE A 65 -11.25 7.91 -5.77
N PRO A 66 -10.66 7.36 -6.84
CA PRO A 66 -9.52 6.46 -6.70
C PRO A 66 -8.28 7.15 -6.11
N LEU A 67 -8.09 8.45 -6.34
CA LEU A 67 -7.01 9.22 -5.70
C LEU A 67 -7.16 9.24 -4.17
N ILE A 68 -8.37 9.53 -3.68
CA ILE A 68 -8.67 9.50 -2.24
C ILE A 68 -8.55 8.07 -1.71
N ALA A 69 -9.07 7.07 -2.42
CA ALA A 69 -9.04 5.67 -1.99
C ALA A 69 -7.62 5.15 -1.82
N VAL A 70 -6.72 5.40 -2.77
CA VAL A 70 -5.30 5.01 -2.67
C VAL A 70 -4.59 5.82 -1.59
N GLY A 71 -4.92 7.11 -1.44
CA GLY A 71 -4.40 7.96 -0.37
C GLY A 71 -4.74 7.43 1.03
N VAL A 72 -5.99 7.07 1.26
CA VAL A 72 -6.47 6.47 2.52
C VAL A 72 -5.76 5.15 2.81
N ARG A 73 -5.70 4.23 1.83
CA ARG A 73 -4.96 2.96 1.97
C ARG A 73 -3.47 3.16 2.24
N ARG A 74 -2.89 4.26 1.78
CA ARG A 74 -1.50 4.61 2.07
C ARG A 74 -1.31 5.12 3.50
N MET A 75 -2.26 5.91 4.02
CA MET A 75 -2.24 6.32 5.43
C MET A 75 -2.41 5.11 6.36
N HIS A 76 -3.27 4.16 5.99
CA HIS A 76 -3.41 2.89 6.69
C HIS A 76 -2.11 2.07 6.72
N ASP A 77 -1.28 2.17 5.66
CA ASP A 77 0.00 1.47 5.60
C ASP A 77 1.03 2.02 6.62
N VAL A 78 0.92 3.28 7.04
CA VAL A 78 1.72 3.88 8.12
C VAL A 78 1.02 3.82 9.49
N ASN A 79 -0.05 3.03 9.60
CA ASN A 79 -0.87 2.89 10.81
C ASN A 79 -1.39 4.24 11.33
N LYS A 80 -1.92 5.04 10.39
CA LYS A 80 -2.62 6.30 10.65
C LYS A 80 -3.99 6.26 10.00
N SER A 81 -4.94 7.01 10.56
CA SER A 81 -6.28 7.10 10.00
C SER A 81 -6.26 7.79 8.62
N GLY A 82 -7.21 7.43 7.76
CA GLY A 82 -7.35 8.05 6.43
C GLY A 82 -7.51 9.58 6.44
N TRP A 83 -7.99 10.15 7.56
CA TRP A 83 -8.15 11.59 7.75
C TRP A 83 -6.85 12.39 7.65
N TYR A 84 -5.69 11.77 7.93
CA TYR A 84 -4.39 12.42 7.77
C TYR A 84 -4.07 12.78 6.32
N LEU A 85 -4.80 12.23 5.34
CA LEU A 85 -4.72 12.63 3.94
C LEU A 85 -5.08 14.10 3.71
N LEU A 86 -5.98 14.68 4.52
CA LEU A 86 -6.42 16.08 4.36
C LEU A 86 -5.37 17.11 4.81
N ILE A 87 -4.29 16.67 5.45
CA ILE A 87 -3.23 17.55 5.94
C ILE A 87 -2.15 17.68 4.83
N PRO A 88 -2.07 18.80 4.11
CA PRO A 88 -1.37 18.88 2.81
C PRO A 88 0.14 18.68 2.85
N ILE A 89 0.81 19.02 3.96
CA ILE A 89 2.27 18.81 4.10
C ILE A 89 2.55 17.46 4.77
N TYR A 90 1.75 17.12 5.78
CA TYR A 90 1.95 15.91 6.56
C TYR A 90 1.60 14.65 5.77
N ASN A 91 0.57 14.70 4.91
CA ASN A 91 0.19 13.59 4.04
C ASN A 91 1.35 13.17 3.11
N LEU A 92 2.16 14.12 2.65
CA LEU A 92 3.25 13.90 1.70
C LEU A 92 4.43 13.26 2.42
N ILE A 93 4.74 13.74 3.63
CA ILE A 93 5.73 13.13 4.50
C ILE A 93 5.34 11.68 4.79
N LEU A 94 4.08 11.43 5.17
CA LEU A 94 3.57 10.08 5.40
C LEU A 94 3.58 9.22 4.14
N ALA A 95 3.24 9.78 2.97
CA ALA A 95 3.28 9.09 1.69
C ALA A 95 4.69 8.64 1.33
N CYS A 96 5.72 9.40 1.70
CA CYS A 96 7.14 9.05 1.56
C CYS A 96 7.67 8.14 2.68
N THR A 97 7.06 8.13 3.87
CA THR A 97 7.53 7.36 5.04
C THR A 97 7.42 5.85 4.84
N ASP A 98 8.18 5.00 5.55
CA ASP A 98 8.06 3.55 5.35
C ASP A 98 6.78 3.04 6.01
N GLY A 99 6.05 2.17 5.32
CA GLY A 99 4.91 1.48 5.92
C GLY A 99 5.34 0.63 7.12
N THR A 100 4.42 0.41 8.05
CA THR A 100 4.65 -0.46 9.21
C THR A 100 5.01 -1.87 8.76
N ARG A 101 6.08 -2.46 9.32
CA ARG A 101 6.48 -3.84 9.00
C ARG A 101 5.57 -4.84 9.72
N GLY A 102 5.18 -5.91 9.03
CA GLY A 102 4.25 -6.91 9.55
C GLY A 102 2.80 -6.43 9.53
N ASN A 103 1.91 -7.22 10.14
CA ASN A 103 0.48 -6.96 10.16
C ASN A 103 0.15 -5.73 11.01
N ASN A 104 -0.81 -4.92 10.55
CA ASN A 104 -1.33 -3.79 11.31
C ASN A 104 -2.87 -3.88 11.43
N GLU A 105 -3.49 -2.91 12.10
CA GLU A 105 -4.94 -2.87 12.31
C GLU A 105 -5.77 -2.82 11.01
N TYR A 106 -5.14 -2.40 9.91
CA TYR A 106 -5.74 -2.30 8.57
C TYR A 106 -5.39 -3.47 7.65
N GLY A 107 -4.66 -4.49 8.13
CA GLY A 107 -4.41 -5.74 7.40
C GLY A 107 -2.95 -6.18 7.31
N LEU A 108 -2.73 -7.23 6.51
CA LEU A 108 -1.45 -7.91 6.35
C LEU A 108 -0.39 -7.01 5.70
N ASP A 109 0.89 -7.24 6.01
CA ASP A 109 1.99 -6.50 5.37
C ASP A 109 1.93 -6.72 3.86
N PRO A 110 1.79 -5.65 3.05
CA PRO A 110 1.81 -5.81 1.61
C PRO A 110 3.02 -6.58 1.14
N ARG A 111 4.20 -6.41 1.76
CA ARG A 111 5.49 -6.99 1.35
C ARG A 111 5.59 -8.50 1.55
N GLU A 112 4.89 -9.05 2.54
CA GLU A 112 4.95 -10.47 2.89
C GLU A 112 4.05 -11.34 2.00
N VAL A 113 2.95 -10.77 1.47
CA VAL A 113 1.99 -11.51 0.61
C VAL A 113 2.47 -11.62 -0.86
N GLY A 114 3.78 -11.57 -1.10
CA GLY A 114 4.35 -11.62 -2.45
C GLY A 114 4.30 -10.26 -3.14
N GLY A 115 5.40 -9.90 -3.81
CA GLY A 115 5.54 -8.67 -4.56
C GLY A 115 4.36 -8.40 -5.51
N VAL A 116 3.78 -7.19 -5.41
CA VAL A 116 2.91 -6.57 -6.42
C VAL A 116 1.56 -7.25 -6.60
N GLY A 117 0.49 -6.57 -6.18
CA GLY A 117 -0.87 -6.96 -6.55
C GLY A 117 -1.40 -8.23 -5.89
N GLY A 118 -1.04 -8.48 -4.63
CA GLY A 118 -1.64 -9.54 -3.82
C GLY A 118 -3.16 -9.45 -3.87
N VAL A 119 -3.77 -10.45 -4.49
CA VAL A 119 -5.20 -10.62 -4.75
C VAL A 119 -5.99 -10.36 -3.47
N TYR A 120 -6.99 -9.47 -3.53
CA TYR A 120 -7.95 -9.22 -2.45
C TYR A 120 -8.95 -10.37 -2.46
N ASN A 121 -8.52 -11.55 -2.06
CA ASN A 121 -9.46 -12.62 -1.78
C ASN A 121 -9.97 -12.44 -0.35
N GLN A 122 -11.13 -11.79 -0.22
CA GLN A 122 -11.88 -11.66 1.04
C GLN A 122 -12.38 -13.01 1.60
N ASN A 123 -12.14 -14.14 0.92
CA ASN A 123 -12.52 -15.48 1.37
C ASN A 123 -11.35 -16.36 1.84
N ILE A 124 -10.14 -15.82 2.02
CA ILE A 124 -9.12 -16.55 2.77
C ILE A 124 -9.47 -16.42 4.26
N LYS A 125 -10.36 -17.29 4.72
CA LYS A 125 -10.30 -17.76 6.11
C LYS A 125 -8.85 -18.15 6.32
N ILE A 126 -8.18 -17.53 7.30
CA ILE A 126 -6.85 -17.96 7.74
C ILE A 126 -7.02 -19.32 8.43
N THR A 127 -7.29 -20.36 7.64
CA THR A 127 -6.83 -21.70 7.96
C THR A 127 -5.41 -21.74 7.39
N ALA A 128 -4.48 -21.16 8.13
CA ALA A 128 -3.08 -21.40 7.91
C ALA A 128 -2.86 -22.92 8.08
N LYS A 129 -2.79 -23.63 6.96
CA LYS A 129 -2.10 -24.91 6.91
C LYS A 129 -0.69 -24.60 6.38
N PRO A 130 0.38 -24.83 7.15
CA PRO A 130 1.72 -24.65 6.64
C PRO A 130 1.96 -25.73 5.58
N ASP A 131 2.04 -25.31 4.32
CA ASP A 131 2.59 -26.16 3.28
C ASP A 131 4.11 -26.23 3.47
N LYS A 132 4.61 -27.46 3.58
CA LYS A 132 6.02 -27.79 3.80
C LYS A 132 6.76 -27.93 2.48
N THR A 133 6.49 -27.10 1.46
CA THR A 133 7.26 -27.17 0.22
C THR A 133 7.37 -25.81 -0.45
N THR A 134 8.36 -25.02 -0.06
CA THR A 134 9.08 -24.11 -0.97
C THR A 134 10.42 -23.74 -0.34
N ASN A 135 11.37 -24.68 -0.44
CA ASN A 135 12.79 -24.38 -0.35
C ASN A 135 13.18 -23.64 -1.63
N THR A 136 13.46 -22.35 -1.56
CA THR A 136 14.26 -21.68 -2.58
C THR A 136 15.04 -20.51 -1.95
N ALA A 137 16.36 -20.73 -1.86
CA ALA A 137 17.42 -19.77 -1.52
C ALA A 137 17.40 -19.14 -0.11
N MET A 138 18.06 -19.84 0.80
CA MET A 138 18.53 -19.39 2.10
C MET A 138 19.55 -18.26 1.97
N GLN A 139 19.26 -17.10 2.57
CA GLN A 139 20.28 -16.25 3.17
C GLN A 139 19.94 -16.20 4.66
N HIS A 140 20.88 -16.68 5.47
CA HIS A 140 20.75 -16.96 6.89
C HIS A 140 20.44 -15.71 7.73
N ASP A 141 19.18 -15.30 7.78
CA ASP A 141 18.74 -14.34 8.77
C ASP A 141 18.30 -15.11 10.02
N ASN A 142 19.26 -15.27 10.95
CA ASN A 142 19.13 -15.81 12.31
C ASN A 142 18.19 -14.97 13.19
N ILE A 143 16.95 -14.77 12.75
CA ILE A 143 16.00 -13.86 13.36
C ILE A 143 14.82 -14.63 13.91
N LYS A 144 14.51 -14.41 15.20
CA LYS A 144 13.29 -14.87 15.86
C LYS A 144 12.48 -13.70 16.39
N TYR A 145 11.17 -13.89 16.49
CA TYR A 145 10.24 -12.90 17.03
C TYR A 145 9.70 -13.40 18.36
N CYS A 146 9.47 -12.49 19.31
CA CYS A 146 8.84 -12.86 20.55
C CYS A 146 7.33 -13.06 20.37
N GLY A 147 6.81 -14.22 20.78
CA GLY A 147 5.37 -14.52 20.75
C GLY A 147 4.51 -13.69 21.70
N HIS A 148 5.10 -12.80 22.50
CA HIS A 148 4.38 -11.90 23.40
C HIS A 148 4.53 -10.43 23.00
N CYS A 149 5.78 -9.99 22.75
CA CYS A 149 6.12 -8.58 22.48
C CYS A 149 6.21 -8.27 20.97
N GLY A 150 6.34 -9.28 20.10
CA GLY A 150 6.54 -9.10 18.64
C GLY A 150 7.91 -8.51 18.24
N VAL A 151 8.76 -8.17 19.22
CA VAL A 151 10.09 -7.58 18.98
C VAL A 151 11.02 -8.60 18.32
N ARG A 152 11.86 -8.08 17.42
CA ARG A 152 12.88 -8.83 16.69
C ARG A 152 14.07 -9.15 17.59
N HIS A 153 14.53 -10.39 17.51
CA HIS A 153 15.70 -10.87 18.23
C HIS A 153 16.58 -11.78 17.36
N THR A 154 17.87 -11.88 17.69
CA THR A 154 18.75 -12.89 17.11
C THR A 154 18.47 -14.25 17.76
N LYS A 155 18.72 -15.35 17.02
CA LYS A 155 18.42 -16.72 17.47
C LYS A 155 19.06 -17.06 18.83
N ASP A 156 20.20 -16.47 19.15
CA ASP A 156 20.99 -16.71 20.37
C ASP A 156 20.43 -16.04 21.64
N THR A 157 19.47 -15.12 21.51
CA THR A 157 18.92 -14.41 22.69
C THR A 157 18.01 -15.33 23.52
N LYS A 158 18.28 -15.47 24.83
CA LYS A 158 17.43 -16.30 25.72
C LYS A 158 16.15 -15.60 26.19
N PHE A 159 16.11 -14.26 26.19
CA PHE A 159 15.02 -13.44 26.73
C PHE A 159 14.63 -12.29 25.77
N CYS A 160 13.34 -11.88 25.72
CA CYS A 160 12.93 -10.64 25.00
C CYS A 160 13.41 -9.41 25.80
N SER A 161 14.16 -8.51 25.15
CA SER A 161 14.67 -7.27 25.75
C SER A 161 13.56 -6.27 26.11
N SER A 162 12.37 -6.42 25.53
CA SER A 162 11.22 -5.55 25.78
C SER A 162 10.26 -6.09 26.85
N CYS A 163 10.01 -7.40 26.92
CA CYS A 163 9.04 -7.98 27.85
C CYS A 163 9.64 -8.92 28.91
N GLY A 164 10.95 -9.18 28.86
CA GLY A 164 11.65 -10.02 29.83
C GLY A 164 11.31 -11.51 29.80
N LYS A 165 10.39 -11.96 28.93
CA LYS A 165 9.99 -13.37 28.87
C LYS A 165 11.04 -14.23 28.17
N PRO A 166 11.30 -15.47 28.67
CA PRO A 166 12.20 -16.40 28.00
C PRO A 166 11.60 -16.94 26.70
N PHE A 167 12.45 -17.21 25.73
CA PHE A 167 12.06 -17.97 24.53
C PHE A 167 11.99 -19.45 24.90
N ARG A 168 10.83 -20.07 24.72
CA ARG A 168 10.63 -21.50 25.01
C ARG A 168 11.47 -22.31 24.00
N GLU A 169 12.51 -22.99 24.46
CA GLU A 169 13.30 -23.90 23.63
C GLU A 169 12.38 -25.07 23.24
N VAL A 170 12.26 -25.31 21.93
CA VAL A 170 11.55 -26.49 21.43
C VAL A 170 12.62 -27.58 21.38
N GLU A 171 12.65 -28.43 22.41
CA GLU A 171 13.42 -29.68 22.42
C GLU A 171 12.97 -30.60 21.27
#